data_AF-A0A6M1ZUJ7-F1
#
_entry.id   AF-A0A6M1ZUJ7-F1
#
_cell.length_a   1.000
_cell.length_b   1.000
_cell.length_c   1.000
_cell.angle_alpha   90.00
_cell.angle_beta   90.00
_cell.angle_gamma   90.00
#
_symmetry.space_group_name_H-M   'P 1'
#
loop_
_entity.id
_entity.type
_entity.pdbx_description
1 polymer ?
#
loop_
_entity_poly.entity_id
_entity_poly.type
_entity_poly.pdbx_seq_one_letter_code
_entity_poly.pdbx_strand_id
1 'polypeptide(L)'
;MGINLNLNPALNALKFNDQVNDHLEQKAQKLLDQMKDISNRYKDVSKILRELNVHIQKDYKGEIDKVDFSENSDIKDILDGLYEMGILPEKKYVFEGNDIEFLKASLDGYASELKNQNQEPMLLLQPLLNLMEMMNKITKSIIESDEKIKETTQRNI
;
A
#
# COMPACT_ATOMS: atom_id res chain seq x y z
N MET A 1 -5.91 -46.32 -32.32
CA MET A 1 -4.98 -45.17 -32.32
C MET A 1 -5.51 -44.17 -31.33
N GLY A 2 -4.93 -44.10 -30.13
CA GLY A 2 -5.33 -43.11 -29.13
C GLY A 2 -4.95 -41.73 -29.64
N ILE A 3 -5.94 -40.88 -29.90
CA ILE A 3 -5.69 -39.46 -30.12
C ILE A 3 -5.05 -38.98 -28.83
N ASN A 4 -3.76 -38.68 -28.91
CA ASN A 4 -3.02 -38.09 -27.81
C ASN A 4 -3.70 -36.73 -27.57
N LEU A 5 -4.54 -36.64 -26.53
CA LEU A 5 -5.18 -35.43 -26.01
C LEU A 5 -4.13 -34.47 -25.42
N ASN A 6 -2.95 -34.40 -26.05
CA ASN A 6 -1.94 -33.40 -25.81
C ASN A 6 -2.54 -32.05 -26.22
N LEU A 7 -3.23 -31.47 -25.24
CA LEU A 7 -3.11 -30.09 -24.84
C LEU A 7 -3.53 -29.11 -25.94
N ASN A 8 -4.84 -28.85 -26.05
CA ASN A 8 -5.38 -27.68 -26.74
C ASN A 8 -4.58 -26.43 -26.28
N PRO A 9 -3.71 -25.85 -27.11
CA PRO A 9 -2.77 -24.81 -26.69
C PRO A 9 -3.50 -23.56 -26.17
N ALA A 10 -4.64 -23.23 -26.77
CA ALA A 10 -5.50 -22.13 -26.31
C ALA A 10 -6.07 -22.40 -24.91
N LEU A 11 -6.51 -23.63 -24.62
CA LEU A 11 -7.02 -23.99 -23.30
C LEU A 11 -5.93 -23.93 -22.22
N ASN A 12 -4.70 -24.33 -22.54
CA ASN A 12 -3.60 -24.25 -21.56
C ASN A 12 -3.08 -22.82 -21.39
N ALA A 13 -3.04 -22.04 -22.45
CA ALA A 13 -2.73 -20.62 -22.37
C ALA A 13 -3.74 -19.88 -21.49
N LEU A 14 -5.04 -20.16 -21.65
CA LEU A 14 -6.09 -19.64 -20.76
C LEU A 14 -5.86 -20.03 -19.30
N LYS A 15 -5.69 -21.33 -19.00
CA LYS A 15 -5.47 -21.79 -17.62
C LYS A 15 -4.22 -21.18 -16.98
N PHE A 16 -3.13 -21.09 -17.74
CA PHE A 16 -1.90 -20.47 -17.27
C PHE A 16 -2.07 -18.97 -17.03
N ASN A 17 -2.74 -18.27 -17.94
CA ASN A 17 -3.02 -16.84 -17.82
C ASN A 17 -3.90 -16.54 -16.60
N ASP A 18 -4.94 -17.35 -16.36
CA ASP A 18 -5.81 -17.20 -15.19
C ASP A 18 -4.99 -17.35 -13.89
N GLN A 19 -4.15 -18.40 -13.79
CA GLN A 19 -3.29 -18.61 -12.62
C GLN A 19 -2.29 -17.46 -12.39
N VAL A 20 -1.68 -16.95 -13.45
CA VAL A 20 -0.73 -15.83 -13.36
C VAL A 20 -1.46 -14.54 -13.00
N ASN A 21 -2.62 -14.27 -13.60
CA ASN A 21 -3.43 -13.10 -13.28
C ASN A 21 -3.89 -13.11 -11.83
N ASP A 22 -4.41 -14.24 -11.33
CA ASP A 22 -4.82 -14.38 -9.92
C ASP A 22 -3.65 -14.07 -8.98
N HIS A 23 -2.46 -14.58 -9.29
CA HIS A 23 -1.27 -14.31 -8.48
C HIS A 23 -0.84 -12.83 -8.52
N LEU A 24 -0.87 -12.21 -9.69
CA LEU A 24 -0.52 -10.80 -9.86
C LEU A 24 -1.54 -9.87 -9.22
N GLU A 25 -2.84 -10.19 -9.32
CA GLU A 25 -3.92 -9.45 -8.69
C GLU A 25 -3.80 -9.51 -7.16
N GLN A 26 -3.56 -10.70 -6.59
CA GLN A 26 -3.30 -10.82 -5.15
C GLN A 26 -2.09 -9.99 -4.70
N LYS A 27 -1.04 -9.92 -5.52
CA LYS A 27 0.14 -9.10 -5.21
C LYS A 27 -0.17 -7.61 -5.29
N ALA A 28 -0.88 -7.18 -6.33
CA ALA A 28 -1.31 -5.79 -6.48
C ALA A 28 -2.24 -5.36 -5.32
N GLN A 29 -3.18 -6.22 -4.94
CA GLN A 29 -4.09 -5.96 -3.82
C GLN A 29 -3.32 -5.81 -2.51
N LYS A 30 -2.34 -6.68 -2.23
CA LYS A 30 -1.48 -6.54 -1.04
C LYS A 30 -0.73 -5.22 -1.01
N LEU A 31 -0.19 -4.77 -2.15
CA LEU A 31 0.49 -3.47 -2.23
C LEU A 31 -0.49 -2.31 -2.00
N LEU A 32 -1.70 -2.38 -2.56
CA LEU A 32 -2.74 -1.37 -2.33
C LEU A 32 -3.17 -1.30 -0.86
N ASP A 33 -3.35 -2.45 -0.22
CA ASP A 33 -3.70 -2.54 1.20
C ASP A 33 -2.57 -1.96 2.08
N GLN A 34 -1.30 -2.26 1.76
CA GLN A 34 -0.14 -1.66 2.41
C GLN A 34 -0.12 -0.13 2.24
N MET A 35 -0.32 0.38 1.02
CA MET A 35 -0.38 1.83 0.77
C MET A 35 -1.49 2.51 1.57
N LYS A 36 -2.66 1.86 1.66
CA LYS A 36 -3.80 2.36 2.42
C LYS A 36 -3.49 2.43 3.92
N ASP A 37 -2.91 1.38 4.48
CA ASP A 37 -2.49 1.35 5.88
C ASP A 37 -1.46 2.44 6.19
N ILE A 38 -0.41 2.55 5.36
CA ILE A 38 0.60 3.62 5.48
C ILE A 38 -0.04 5.01 5.41
N SER A 39 -0.96 5.22 4.47
CA SER A 39 -1.65 6.51 4.32
C SER A 39 -2.51 6.86 5.53
N ASN A 40 -3.17 5.88 6.16
CA ASN A 40 -3.96 6.10 7.37
C ASN A 40 -3.03 6.50 8.53
N ARG A 41 -1.96 5.75 8.76
CA ARG A 41 -0.97 6.06 9.80
C ARG A 41 -0.34 7.44 9.60
N TYR A 42 -0.01 7.79 8.36
CA TYR A 42 0.55 9.11 8.04
C TYR A 42 -0.44 10.25 8.33
N LYS A 43 -1.72 10.02 8.04
CA LYS A 43 -2.80 10.97 8.35
C LYS A 43 -2.94 11.16 9.87
N ASP A 44 -2.84 10.10 10.65
CA ASP A 44 -2.94 10.14 12.10
C ASP A 44 -1.77 10.91 12.73
N VAL A 45 -0.54 10.62 12.30
CA VAL A 45 0.67 11.37 12.69
C VAL A 45 0.57 12.84 12.31
N SER A 46 0.10 13.12 11.09
CA SER A 46 -0.11 14.50 10.60
C SER A 46 -1.16 15.26 11.42
N LYS A 47 -2.18 14.57 11.96
CA LYS A 47 -3.18 15.16 12.85
C LYS A 47 -2.52 15.66 14.14
N ILE A 48 -1.68 14.84 14.77
CA ILE A 48 -0.95 15.23 15.99
C ILE A 48 0.02 16.38 15.70
N LEU A 49 0.82 16.29 14.63
CA LEU A 49 1.76 17.36 14.25
C LEU A 49 1.04 18.70 13.99
N ARG A 50 -0.14 18.66 13.37
CA ARG A 50 -0.95 19.86 13.15
C ARG A 50 -1.42 20.45 14.47
N GLU A 51 -1.92 19.63 15.38
CA GLU A 51 -2.40 20.08 16.69
C GLU A 51 -1.26 20.66 17.53
N LEU A 52 -0.09 20.01 17.51
CA LEU A 52 1.12 20.56 18.11
C LEU A 52 1.42 21.94 17.54
N ASN A 53 1.52 22.08 16.21
CA ASN A 53 1.81 23.36 15.56
C ASN A 53 0.79 24.46 15.89
N VAL A 54 -0.50 24.12 16.05
CA VAL A 54 -1.53 25.09 16.50
C VAL A 54 -1.28 25.56 17.93
N HIS A 55 -0.89 24.66 18.84
CA HIS A 55 -0.55 25.02 20.22
C HIS A 55 0.75 25.85 20.26
N ILE A 56 1.77 25.46 19.48
CA ILE A 56 3.04 26.19 19.31
C ILE A 56 2.79 27.63 18.85
N GLN A 57 1.93 27.82 17.84
CA GLN A 57 1.66 29.14 17.27
C GLN A 57 0.83 30.04 18.20
N LYS A 58 0.05 29.49 19.12
CA LYS A 58 -0.71 30.27 20.10
C LYS A 58 0.19 30.87 21.17
N ASP A 59 1.28 30.19 21.54
CA ASP A 59 2.32 30.70 22.43
C ASP A 59 3.32 31.60 21.70
N TYR A 60 2.82 32.70 21.12
CA TYR A 60 3.59 33.74 20.41
C TYR A 60 4.76 34.36 21.20
N LYS A 61 4.97 33.94 22.47
CA LYS A 61 6.09 34.30 23.35
C LYS A 61 7.24 33.27 23.37
N GLY A 62 7.08 32.11 22.73
CA GLY A 62 8.17 31.12 22.55
C GLY A 62 8.39 30.14 23.71
N GLU A 63 7.57 30.17 24.75
CA GLU A 63 7.62 29.23 25.88
C GLU A 63 6.37 28.37 25.86
N ILE A 64 6.41 27.27 25.10
CA ILE A 64 5.36 26.25 25.21
C ILE A 64 5.73 25.38 26.39
N ASP A 65 5.21 25.72 27.55
CA ASP A 65 5.51 24.96 28.75
C ASP A 65 4.74 23.65 28.80
N LYS A 66 3.59 23.56 28.11
CA LYS A 66 2.68 22.41 28.20
C LYS A 66 1.76 22.24 27.00
N VAL A 67 1.64 21.01 26.52
CA VAL A 67 0.58 20.56 25.61
C VAL A 67 -0.15 19.39 26.26
N ASP A 68 -1.48 19.47 26.31
CA ASP A 68 -2.34 18.48 26.95
C ASP A 68 -3.37 17.92 25.96
N PHE A 69 -3.25 16.63 25.66
CA PHE A 69 -4.18 15.89 24.80
C PHE A 69 -5.19 15.03 25.58
N SER A 70 -5.24 15.14 26.91
CA SER A 70 -6.04 14.26 27.78
C SER A 70 -7.54 14.29 27.50
N GLU A 71 -8.04 15.43 26.98
CA GLU A 71 -9.45 15.65 26.61
C GLU A 71 -9.76 15.29 25.14
N ASN A 72 -8.74 14.99 24.32
CA ASN A 72 -8.92 14.64 22.91
C ASN A 72 -8.82 13.13 22.71
N SER A 73 -9.96 12.43 22.79
CA SER A 73 -10.00 10.97 22.66
C SER A 73 -9.36 10.48 21.36
N ASP A 74 -9.62 11.15 20.24
CA ASP A 74 -9.05 10.76 18.96
C ASP A 74 -7.51 10.80 18.97
N ILE A 75 -6.90 11.82 19.59
CA ILE A 75 -5.44 11.93 19.65
C ILE A 75 -4.87 10.91 20.64
N LYS A 76 -5.58 10.62 21.74
CA LYS A 76 -5.16 9.61 22.70
C LYS A 76 -5.08 8.23 22.07
N ASP A 77 -6.08 7.86 21.26
CA ASP A 77 -6.07 6.58 20.55
C ASP A 77 -4.87 6.48 19.59
N ILE A 78 -4.51 7.58 18.93
CA ILE A 78 -3.32 7.63 18.06
C ILE A 78 -2.04 7.52 18.90
N LEU A 79 -1.91 8.27 20.00
CA LEU A 79 -0.74 8.23 20.89
C LEU A 79 -0.56 6.83 21.52
N ASP A 80 -1.66 6.18 21.89
CA ASP A 80 -1.67 4.80 22.38
C ASP A 80 -1.13 3.85 21.30
N GLY A 81 -1.63 3.98 20.07
CA GLY A 81 -1.12 3.19 18.94
C GLY A 81 0.37 3.42 18.68
N LEU A 82 0.85 4.67 18.75
CA LEU A 82 2.27 4.99 18.58
C LEU A 82 3.15 4.41 19.70
N TYR A 83 2.64 4.38 20.93
CA TYR A 83 3.30 3.72 22.06
C TYR A 83 3.36 2.21 21.87
N GLU A 84 2.26 1.57 21.48
CA GLU A 84 2.20 0.12 21.22
C GLU A 84 3.12 -0.30 20.07
N MET A 85 3.32 0.58 19.08
CA MET A 85 4.27 0.39 17.99
C MET A 85 5.73 0.64 18.39
N GLY A 86 6.00 1.11 19.62
CA GLY A 86 7.33 1.42 20.12
C GLY A 86 7.94 2.71 19.55
N ILE A 87 7.13 3.55 18.92
CA ILE A 87 7.57 4.84 18.37
C ILE A 87 7.72 5.87 19.50
N LEU A 88 6.81 5.81 20.48
CA LEU A 88 6.90 6.61 21.70
C LEU A 88 7.45 5.74 22.84
N PRO A 89 8.38 6.26 23.65
CA PRO A 89 9.00 5.51 24.75
C PRO A 89 8.04 5.29 25.93
N GLU A 90 7.01 6.12 26.07
CA GLU A 90 6.09 6.11 27.20
C GLU A 90 4.68 6.53 26.76
N LYS A 91 3.69 5.91 27.41
CA LYS A 91 2.27 6.21 27.25
C LYS A 91 1.92 7.44 28.08
N LYS A 92 1.96 8.62 27.45
CA LYS A 92 1.57 9.91 28.06
C LYS A 92 0.77 10.78 27.09
N TYR A 93 -0.05 11.65 27.65
CA TYR A 93 -0.93 12.57 26.91
C TYR A 93 -0.63 14.04 27.19
N VAL A 94 0.21 14.31 28.18
CA VAL A 94 0.65 15.63 28.58
C VAL A 94 2.15 15.71 28.32
N PHE A 95 2.58 16.76 27.64
CA PHE A 95 3.95 16.98 27.22
C PHE A 95 4.38 18.37 27.67
N GLU A 96 5.55 18.47 28.31
CA GLU A 96 6.05 19.73 28.90
C GLU A 96 7.52 19.97 28.49
N GLY A 97 7.87 21.22 28.19
CA GLY A 97 9.23 21.61 27.80
C GLY A 97 9.84 20.74 26.69
N ASN A 98 10.98 20.10 26.98
CA ASN A 98 11.73 19.26 26.03
C ASN A 98 10.93 18.04 25.52
N ASP A 99 9.91 17.58 26.25
CA ASP A 99 9.06 16.47 25.81
C ASP A 99 8.29 16.80 24.53
N ILE A 100 7.97 18.08 24.31
CA ILE A 100 7.25 18.54 23.12
C ILE A 100 8.16 18.45 21.90
N GLU A 101 9.44 18.86 22.04
CA GLU A 101 10.43 18.72 20.98
C GLU A 101 10.72 17.26 20.67
N PHE A 102 10.84 16.42 21.70
CA PHE A 102 11.03 14.98 21.53
C PHE A 102 9.83 14.32 20.82
N LEU A 103 8.61 14.65 21.23
CA LEU A 103 7.39 14.17 20.58
C LEU A 103 7.39 14.57 19.10
N LYS A 104 7.65 15.85 18.81
CA LYS A 104 7.71 16.36 17.43
C LYS A 104 8.76 15.62 16.59
N ALA A 105 9.98 15.46 17.12
CA ALA A 105 11.05 14.74 16.43
C ALA A 105 10.69 13.27 16.16
N SER A 106 10.03 12.60 17.12
CA SER A 106 9.58 11.22 16.97
C SER A 106 8.50 11.09 15.89
N LEU A 107 7.54 12.01 15.87
CA LEU A 107 6.47 12.06 14.86
C LEU A 107 7.02 12.38 13.46
N ASP A 108 7.94 13.35 13.34
CA ASP A 108 8.60 13.69 12.07
C ASP A 108 9.44 12.51 11.54
N GLY A 109 10.17 11.83 12.43
CA GLY A 109 10.92 10.63 12.11
C GLY A 109 10.03 9.51 11.58
N TYR A 110 8.94 9.22 12.30
CA TYR A 110 7.99 8.19 11.88
C TYR A 110 7.25 8.56 10.58
N ALA A 111 6.88 9.83 10.39
CA ALA A 111 6.31 10.32 9.14
C ALA A 111 7.26 10.12 7.94
N SER A 112 8.57 10.33 8.15
CA SER A 112 9.60 10.06 7.15
C SER A 112 9.74 8.56 6.86
N GLU A 113 9.69 7.71 7.89
CA GLU A 113 9.71 6.26 7.73
C GLU A 113 8.51 5.76 6.92
N LEU A 114 7.29 6.21 7.26
CA LEU A 114 6.08 5.90 6.51
C LEU A 114 6.19 6.31 5.03
N LYS A 115 6.76 7.49 4.76
CA LYS A 115 7.01 7.95 3.39
C LYS A 115 7.98 7.01 2.65
N ASN A 116 9.02 6.53 3.32
CA ASN A 116 9.97 5.59 2.73
C ASN A 116 9.33 4.21 2.49
N GLN A 117 8.56 3.70 3.44
CA GLN A 117 7.80 2.45 3.30
C GLN A 117 6.81 2.51 2.12
N ASN A 118 6.26 3.69 1.82
CA ASN A 118 5.33 3.86 0.69
C ASN A 118 6.02 3.89 -0.68
N GLN A 119 7.35 4.00 -0.76
CA GLN A 119 8.06 4.09 -2.05
C GLN A 119 7.99 2.77 -2.83
N GLU A 120 8.20 1.64 -2.15
CA GLU A 120 8.21 0.32 -2.80
C GLU A 120 6.85 0.01 -3.45
N PRO A 121 5.69 0.10 -2.75
CA PRO A 121 4.39 -0.11 -3.39
C PRO A 121 4.14 0.81 -4.60
N MET A 122 4.51 2.10 -4.50
CA MET A 122 4.37 3.06 -5.59
C MET A 122 5.19 2.66 -6.83
N LEU A 123 6.40 2.14 -6.64
CA LEU A 123 7.29 1.73 -7.73
C LEU A 123 6.85 0.42 -8.38
N LEU A 124 6.24 -0.50 -7.60
CA LEU A 124 5.91 -1.85 -8.07
C LEU A 124 4.51 -1.98 -8.66
N LEU A 125 3.56 -1.12 -8.29
CA LEU A 125 2.17 -1.25 -8.72
C LEU A 125 2.01 -1.14 -10.25
N GLN A 126 2.56 -0.08 -10.87
CA GLN A 126 2.42 0.13 -12.31
C GLN A 126 3.09 -0.98 -13.16
N PRO A 127 4.32 -1.45 -12.85
CA PRO A 127 4.90 -2.61 -13.52
C PRO A 127 4.05 -3.88 -13.41
N LEU A 128 3.41 -4.14 -12.26
CA LEU A 128 2.53 -5.30 -12.08
C LEU A 128 1.28 -5.20 -12.97
N LEU A 129 0.64 -4.03 -13.02
CA LEU A 129 -0.51 -3.79 -13.90
C LEU A 129 -0.13 -3.97 -15.38
N ASN A 130 1.02 -3.45 -15.79
CA ASN A 130 1.54 -3.62 -17.15
C ASN A 130 1.80 -5.10 -17.48
N LEU A 131 2.30 -5.89 -16.51
CA LEU A 131 2.53 -7.32 -16.69
C LEU A 131 1.20 -8.07 -16.88
N MET A 132 0.17 -7.76 -16.09
CA MET A 132 -1.17 -8.33 -16.25
C MET A 132 -1.76 -8.04 -17.64
N GLU A 133 -1.64 -6.79 -18.11
CA GLU A 133 -2.08 -6.43 -19.47
C GLU A 133 -1.32 -7.19 -20.56
N MET A 134 0.01 -7.33 -20.41
CA MET A 134 0.84 -8.03 -21.38
C MET A 134 0.47 -9.53 -21.44
N MET A 135 0.27 -10.16 -20.29
CA MET A 135 -0.17 -11.55 -20.19
C MET A 135 -1.52 -11.76 -20.89
N ASN A 136 -2.49 -10.87 -20.66
CA ASN A 136 -3.79 -10.90 -21.33
C ASN A 136 -3.67 -10.75 -22.86
N LYS A 137 -2.79 -9.84 -23.34
CA LYS A 137 -2.53 -9.66 -24.77
C LYS A 137 -1.91 -10.90 -25.40
N ILE A 138 -0.94 -11.53 -24.74
CA ILE A 138 -0.30 -12.77 -25.20
C ILE A 138 -1.34 -13.89 -25.31
N THR A 139 -2.15 -14.08 -24.28
CA THR A 139 -3.17 -15.12 -24.24
C THR A 139 -4.20 -14.94 -25.34
N LYS A 140 -4.66 -13.70 -25.56
CA LYS A 140 -5.57 -13.38 -26.68
C LYS A 140 -4.97 -13.75 -28.03
N SER A 141 -3.70 -13.39 -28.26
CA SER A 141 -2.99 -13.72 -29.51
C SER A 141 -2.89 -15.23 -29.76
N ILE A 142 -2.66 -16.02 -28.71
CA ILE A 142 -2.60 -17.49 -28.80
C ILE A 142 -3.97 -18.06 -29.19
N ILE A 143 -5.05 -17.57 -28.60
CA ILE A 143 -6.43 -18.00 -28.91
C ILE A 143 -6.78 -17.66 -30.37
N GLU A 144 -6.56 -16.41 -30.78
CA GLU A 144 -6.83 -15.97 -32.16
C GLU A 144 -6.01 -16.75 -33.20
N SER A 145 -4.78 -17.14 -32.86
CA SER A 145 -3.93 -17.96 -33.72
C SER A 145 -4.44 -19.41 -33.84
N ASP A 146 -4.89 -20.00 -32.73
CA ASP A 146 -5.46 -21.36 -32.72
C ASP A 146 -6.78 -21.43 -33.50
N GLU A 147 -7.62 -20.40 -33.42
CA GLU A 147 -8.85 -20.27 -34.22
C GLU A 147 -8.54 -20.21 -35.72
N LYS A 148 -7.61 -19.35 -36.15
CA LYS A 148 -7.21 -19.23 -37.56
C LYS A 148 -6.65 -20.53 -38.14
N ILE A 149 -5.86 -21.28 -37.36
CA ILE A 149 -5.33 -22.59 -37.79
C ILE A 149 -6.47 -23.59 -38.00
N LYS A 150 -7.44 -23.64 -37.09
CA LYS A 150 -8.61 -24.53 -37.22
C LYS A 150 -9.48 -24.19 -38.42
N GLU A 151 -9.76 -22.91 -38.66
CA GLU A 151 -10.53 -22.47 -39.84
C GLU A 151 -9.83 -22.84 -41.16
N THR A 152 -8.52 -22.63 -41.24
CA THR A 152 -7.73 -22.94 -42.44
C THR A 152 -7.65 -24.45 -42.68
N THR A 153 -7.61 -25.25 -41.62
CA THR A 153 -7.59 -26.71 -41.71
C THR A 153 -8.95 -27.26 -42.16
N GLN A 154 -10.06 -26.72 -41.66
CA GLN A 154 -11.42 -27.12 -42.07
C GLN A 154 -11.76 -26.74 -43.52
N ARG A 155 -11.19 -25.67 -44.07
CA ARG A 155 -11.41 -25.27 -45.47
C ARG A 155 -10.65 -26.11 -46.49
N ASN A 156 -9.63 -26.85 -46.06
CA ASN A 156 -8.75 -27.64 -46.93
C ASN A 156 -8.99 -29.16 -46.84
N ILE A 157 -10.10 -29.58 -46.21
CA ILE A 157 -10.57 -30.98 -46.12
C ILE A 157 -11.86 -31.11 -46.92
#